data_AF-A0A437J650-F1
#
_entry.id   AF-A0A437J650-F1
#
_cell.length_a   1.000
_cell.length_b   1.000
_cell.length_c   1.000
_cell.angle_alpha   90.00
_cell.angle_beta   90.00
_cell.angle_gamma   90.00
#
_symmetry.space_group_name_H-M   'P 1'
#
loop_
_entity.id
_entity.type
_entity.pdbx_description
1 polymer ?
#
loop_
_entity_poly.entity_id
_entity_poly.type
_entity_poly.pdbx_seq_one_letter_code
_entity_poly.pdbx_strand_id
1 'polypeptide(L)' 'MQIIVRDNNVDQALRALKKKLQREGVYREMKLRRHYEKPSEKRAREKAAAVRRARKMDRKRAERDGVR' A
#
# COMPACT_ATOMS: atom_id res chain seq x y z
N MET A 1 11.02 -11.04 6.04
CA MET A 1 11.05 -10.93 4.56
C MET A 1 12.46 -11.25 4.08
N GLN A 2 12.65 -12.28 3.26
CA GLN A 2 13.98 -12.69 2.77
C GLN A 2 14.07 -12.56 1.24
N ILE A 3 15.26 -12.23 0.73
CA ILE A 3 15.57 -12.16 -0.71
C ILE A 3 16.90 -12.88 -0.95
N ILE A 4 16.89 -13.75 -1.95
CA ILE A 4 18.06 -14.49 -2.40
C ILE A 4 18.77 -13.61 -3.42
N VAL A 5 20.05 -13.29 -3.16
CA VAL A 5 20.91 -12.62 -4.11
C VAL A 5 21.47 -13.69 -5.05
N ARG A 6 21.31 -13.51 -6.36
CA ARG A 6 21.92 -14.38 -7.37
C ARG A 6 23.03 -13.60 -8.07
N ASP A 7 24.09 -14.30 -8.44
CA ASP A 7 25.18 -13.79 -9.30
C ASP A 7 25.85 -12.52 -8.77
N ASN A 8 25.95 -12.40 -7.44
CA ASN A 8 26.51 -11.24 -6.73
C ASN A 8 25.84 -9.88 -7.08
N ASN A 9 24.64 -9.90 -7.67
CA ASN A 9 23.94 -8.69 -8.09
C ASN A 9 23.13 -8.08 -6.93
N VAL A 10 23.85 -7.40 -6.03
CA VAL A 10 23.32 -6.82 -4.80
C VAL A 10 22.33 -5.68 -5.09
N ASP A 11 22.61 -4.83 -6.07
CA ASP A 11 21.75 -3.69 -6.39
C ASP A 11 20.35 -4.10 -6.86
N GLN A 12 20.28 -5.14 -7.68
CA GLN A 12 19.00 -5.66 -8.14
C GLN A 12 18.22 -6.28 -6.98
N ALA A 13 18.90 -7.01 -6.08
CA ALA A 13 18.29 -7.57 -4.89
C ALA A 13 17.75 -6.48 -3.94
N LEU A 14 18.47 -5.38 -3.75
CA LEU A 14 18.02 -4.23 -2.97
C LEU A 14 16.79 -3.54 -3.59
N ARG A 15 16.78 -3.37 -4.93
CA ARG A 15 15.61 -2.83 -5.63
C ARG A 15 14.39 -3.75 -5.47
N ALA A 16 14.58 -5.06 -5.58
CA ALA A 16 13.53 -6.05 -5.37
C ALA A 16 13.01 -6.02 -3.92
N LEU A 17 13.90 -5.87 -2.94
CA LEU A 17 13.57 -5.71 -1.52
C LEU A 17 12.68 -4.51 -1.28
N LYS A 18 13.12 -3.35 -1.77
CA LYS A 18 12.37 -2.10 -1.65
C LYS A 18 10.98 -2.23 -2.27
N LYS A 19 10.88 -2.83 -3.46
CA LYS A 19 9.59 -3.04 -4.14
C LYS A 19 8.68 -4.00 -3.38
N LYS A 20 9.23 -5.05 -2.77
CA LYS A 20 8.47 -6.00 -1.95
C LYS A 20 7.99 -5.36 -0.62
N LEU A 21 8.85 -4.59 0.06
CA LEU A 21 8.46 -3.82 1.27
C LEU A 21 7.37 -2.79 0.98
N GLN A 22 7.42 -2.14 -0.18
CA GLN A 22 6.38 -1.20 -0.61
C GLN A 22 5.06 -1.90 -0.89
N ARG A 23 5.06 -3.10 -1.51
CA ARG A 23 3.84 -3.89 -1.74
C ARG A 23 3.22 -4.39 -0.44
N GLU A 24 4.05 -4.88 0.48
CA GLU A 24 3.62 -5.31 1.81
C GLU A 24 3.14 -4.13 2.66
N GLY A 25 3.41 -2.88 2.24
CA GLY A 25 2.91 -1.68 2.90
C GLY A 25 3.61 -1.36 4.21
N VAL A 26 4.74 -2.01 4.50
CA VAL A 26 5.50 -1.87 5.76
C VAL A 26 5.82 -0.40 6.05
N TYR A 27 6.31 0.35 5.05
CA TYR A 27 6.60 1.78 5.23
C TYR A 27 5.36 2.62 5.55
N ARG A 28 4.19 2.22 5.03
CA ARG A 28 2.93 2.91 5.31
C ARG A 28 2.48 2.64 6.75
N GLU A 29 2.61 1.41 7.21
CA GLU A 29 2.34 1.05 8.61
C GLU A 29 3.30 1.74 9.57
N MET A 30 4.60 1.76 9.25
CA MET A 30 5.60 2.46 10.04
C MET A 30 5.26 3.94 10.19
N LYS A 31 4.76 4.60 9.13
CA LYS A 31 4.33 6.00 9.19
C LYS A 31 3.06 6.18 10.03
N LEU A 32 2.09 5.28 9.90
CA LEU A 32 0.82 5.32 10.63
C LEU A 32 1.00 5.06 12.14
N ARG A 33 1.98 4.25 12.54
CA ARG A 33 2.22 3.84 13.93
C ARG A 33 3.29 4.67 14.66
N ARG A 34 3.81 5.76 14.05
CA ARG A 34 4.84 6.61 14.70
C ARG A 34 4.37 7.25 16.01
N HIS A 35 3.07 7.55 16.09
CA HIS A 35 2.47 8.22 17.22
C HIS A 35 1.17 7.52 17.58
N TYR A 36 0.76 7.64 18.84
CA TYR A 36 -0.56 7.19 19.26
C TYR A 36 -1.64 7.99 18.54
N GLU A 37 -2.65 7.28 18.05
CA GLU A 37 -3.84 7.89 17.47
C GLU A 37 -5.03 7.50 18.32
N LYS A 38 -5.90 8.48 18.60
CA LYS A 38 -7.13 8.22 19.36
C LYS A 38 -8.04 7.25 18.58
N PRO A 39 -8.77 6.37 19.28
CA PRO A 39 -9.63 5.39 18.62
C PRO A 39 -10.77 6.01 17.80
N SER A 40 -11.19 7.24 18.10
CA SER A 40 -12.15 8.01 17.30
C SER A 40 -11.58 8.44 15.95
N GLU A 41 -10.37 8.98 15.94
CA GLU A 41 -9.66 9.43 14.74
C GLU A 41 -9.33 8.24 13.82
N LYS A 42 -8.90 7.12 14.42
CA LYS A 42 -8.64 5.88 13.69
C LYS A 42 -9.88 5.40 12.94
N ARG A 43 -11.04 5.38 13.62
CA ARG A 43 -12.34 5.02 13.02
C ARG A 43 -12.73 5.95 11.88
N ALA A 44 -12.55 7.27 12.05
CA ALA A 44 -12.86 8.24 11.01
C ALA A 44 -11.98 8.04 9.76
N ARG A 45 -10.68 7.80 9.96
CA ARG A 45 -9.73 7.54 8.86
C ARG A 45 -10.05 6.24 8.11
N GLU A 46 -10.38 5.17 8.83
CA GLU A 46 -10.75 3.88 8.24
C GLU A 46 -12.01 4.00 7.38
N LYS A 47 -13.05 4.70 7.88
CA LYS A 47 -14.26 5.01 7.11
C LYS A 47 -13.94 5.81 5.83
N ALA A 48 -13.16 6.87 5.95
CA ALA A 48 -12.76 7.68 4.79
C ALA A 48 -11.93 6.87 3.76
N ALA A 49 -11.05 5.98 4.24
CA ALA A 49 -10.27 5.09 3.38
C ALA A 49 -11.15 4.07 2.64
N ALA A 50 -12.17 3.52 3.31
CA ALA A 50 -13.14 2.60 2.70
C ALA A 50 -13.93 3.29 1.57
N VAL A 51 -14.46 4.48 1.82
CA VAL A 51 -15.17 5.27 0.80
C VAL A 51 -14.26 5.58 -0.39
N ARG A 52 -13.01 5.96 -0.14
CA ARG A 52 -12.03 6.22 -1.21
C ARG A 52 -11.73 4.96 -2.03
N ARG A 53 -11.64 3.79 -1.39
CA ARG A 53 -11.43 2.51 -2.09
C ARG A 53 -12.63 2.15 -2.95
N ALA A 54 -13.85 2.30 -2.44
CA ALA A 54 -15.08 2.05 -3.18
C ALA A 54 -15.14 2.93 -4.45
N ARG A 55 -14.99 4.25 -4.30
CA ARG A 55 -14.95 5.18 -5.45
C ARG A 55 -13.89 4.83 -6.49
N LYS A 56 -12.72 4.34 -6.06
CA LYS A 56 -11.66 3.90 -6.97
C LYS A 56 -12.05 2.62 -7.72
N MET A 57 -12.75 1.70 -7.07
CA MET A 57 -13.24 0.47 -7.71
C MET A 57 -14.34 0.78 -8.72
N ASP A 58 -15.27 1.66 -8.37
CA ASP A 58 -16.36 2.06 -9.25
C ASP A 58 -15.81 2.76 -10.50
N ARG A 59 -14.83 3.65 -10.33
CA ARG A 59 -14.15 4.29 -11.47
C ARG A 59 -13.48 3.26 -12.40
N LYS A 60 -12.81 2.25 -11.84
CA LYS A 60 -12.18 1.18 -12.62
C LYS A 60 -13.19 0.29 -13.34
N ARG A 61 -14.38 0.09 -12.77
CA ARG A 61 -15.48 -0.63 -13.42
C ARG A 61 -16.02 0.19 -14.59
N ALA A 62 -16.31 1.47 -14.39
CA ALA A 62 -16.76 2.36 -15.46
C ALA A 62 -15.75 2.46 -16.61
N GLU A 63 -14.45 2.52 -16.32
CA GLU A 63 -13.36 2.47 -17.33
C GLU A 63 -13.33 1.14 -18.10
N ARG A 64 -13.68 0.01 -17.46
CA ARG A 64 -13.71 -1.32 -18.09
C ARG A 64 -14.98 -1.53 -18.93
N ASP A 65 -16.11 -1.06 -18.43
CA ASP A 65 -17.42 -1.26 -19.04
C ASP A 65 -17.67 -0.24 -20.18
N GLY A 66 -16.68 0.60 -20.51
CA GLY A 66 -16.72 1.51 -21.66
C GLY A 66 -17.72 2.65 -21.51
N VAL A 67 -18.20 2.95 -20.30
CA VAL A 67 -19.21 4.00 -20.04
C VAL A 67 -18.56 5.38 -19.93
N ARG A 68 -17.50 5.64 -20.69
CA ARG A 68 -16.86 6.95 -20.76
C ARG A 68 -16.28 7.25 -22.12
#